data_AF-A0A925QII7-F1
#
_entry.id   AF-A0A925QII7-F1
#
_cell.length_a   1.000
_cell.length_b   1.000
_cell.length_c   1.000
_cell.angle_alpha   90.00
_cell.angle_beta   90.00
_cell.angle_gamma   90.00
#
_symmetry.space_group_name_H-M   'P 1'
#
loop_
_entity.id
_entity.type
_entity.pdbx_description
1 polymer ?
#
loop_
_entity_poly.entity_id
_entity_poly.type
_entity_poly.pdbx_seq_one_letter_code
_entity_poly.pdbx_strand_id
1 'polypeptide(L)'
;MNTGLIIATSALTGIFFLYQFFKGSFIKQKAVQFASGMSKYSLSNELPQDEVWWALLDTPAQLELAVALARKALPVWQKYSETNELLYKNSPTGTSLKINSSLLQTSLDEITQASSLRFPENNKYIVNCYNEFVAPLVALHDGNWTVTYPVKKIFLAVYNILKAIGEQENITVVKNLFSLSINQSLDCLDMCKLYSREEIKSFLNAYRVQPV
;
A
#
# COMPACT_ATOMS: atom_id res chain seq x y z
N MET A 1 -11.35 -35.29 40.46
CA MET A 1 -11.80 -34.52 39.27
C MET A 1 -10.67 -33.58 38.86
N ASN A 2 -10.33 -33.58 37.57
CA ASN A 2 -8.99 -33.26 37.08
C ASN A 2 -8.80 -31.74 36.88
N THR A 3 -8.32 -31.05 37.91
CA THR A 3 -8.09 -29.59 37.94
C THR A 3 -7.07 -29.12 36.90
N GLY A 4 -6.16 -29.99 36.46
CA GLY A 4 -5.15 -29.65 35.44
C GLY A 4 -5.72 -29.36 34.05
N LEU A 5 -6.86 -29.97 33.68
CA LEU A 5 -7.44 -29.80 32.33
C LEU A 5 -8.16 -28.45 32.16
N ILE A 6 -8.70 -27.90 33.26
CA ILE A 6 -9.44 -26.62 33.27
C ILE A 6 -8.48 -25.42 33.16
N ILE A 7 -7.28 -25.54 33.70
CA ILE A 7 -6.25 -24.49 33.62
C ILE A 7 -5.66 -24.41 32.20
N ALA A 8 -5.48 -25.54 31.52
CA ALA A 8 -4.97 -25.58 30.16
C ALA A 8 -5.96 -24.99 29.12
N THR A 9 -7.26 -25.22 29.28
CA THR A 9 -8.27 -24.70 28.34
C THR A 9 -8.53 -23.19 28.52
N SER A 10 -8.38 -22.66 29.73
CA SER A 10 -8.51 -21.23 30.03
C SER A 10 -7.31 -20.41 29.54
N ALA A 11 -6.09 -20.97 29.58
CA ALA A 11 -4.91 -20.34 29.01
C ALA A 11 -4.99 -20.22 27.46
N LEU A 12 -5.49 -21.26 26.78
CA LEU A 12 -5.61 -21.25 25.32
C LEU A 12 -6.70 -20.30 24.81
N THR A 13 -7.80 -20.15 25.55
CA THR A 13 -8.85 -19.16 25.22
C THR A 13 -8.36 -17.73 25.46
N GLY A 14 -7.59 -17.47 26.53
CA GLY A 14 -6.99 -16.15 26.78
C GLY A 14 -6.06 -15.69 25.66
N ILE A 15 -5.20 -16.58 25.14
CA ILE A 15 -4.28 -16.27 24.03
C ILE A 15 -5.04 -16.00 22.73
N PHE A 16 -6.13 -16.74 22.46
CA PHE A 16 -6.97 -16.53 21.28
C PHE A 16 -7.71 -15.18 21.33
N PHE A 17 -8.21 -14.77 22.50
CA PHE A 17 -8.87 -13.47 22.69
C PHE A 17 -7.88 -12.29 22.60
N LEU A 18 -6.66 -12.42 23.15
CA LEU A 18 -5.61 -11.44 22.97
C LEU A 18 -5.20 -11.30 21.50
N TYR A 19 -5.07 -12.41 20.77
CA TYR A 19 -4.76 -12.39 19.34
C TYR A 19 -5.86 -11.69 18.52
N GLN A 20 -7.14 -11.95 18.80
CA GLN A 20 -8.27 -11.26 18.15
C GLN A 20 -8.33 -9.77 18.51
N PHE A 21 -8.02 -9.40 19.76
CA PHE A 21 -8.06 -8.02 20.23
C PHE A 21 -6.95 -7.14 19.60
N PHE A 22 -5.75 -7.69 19.42
CA PHE A 22 -4.65 -6.99 18.72
C PHE A 22 -4.85 -6.91 17.20
N LYS A 23 -5.58 -7.86 16.59
CA LYS A 23 -5.85 -7.87 15.14
C LYS A 23 -6.94 -6.87 14.71
N GLY A 24 -7.78 -6.41 15.64
CA GLY A 24 -9.06 -5.78 15.30
C GLY A 24 -9.15 -4.24 15.27
N SER A 25 -8.56 -3.50 16.22
CA SER A 25 -9.16 -2.17 16.52
C SER A 25 -8.21 -0.97 16.62
N PHE A 26 -6.93 -1.12 16.98
CA PHE A 26 -6.12 0.07 17.34
C PHE A 26 -5.36 0.74 16.19
N ILE A 27 -5.14 0.04 15.07
CA ILE A 27 -4.37 0.59 13.92
C ILE A 27 -5.30 1.18 12.84
N LYS A 28 -6.60 0.82 12.83
CA LYS A 28 -7.51 1.17 11.72
C LYS A 28 -7.92 2.65 11.64
N GLN A 29 -7.95 3.40 12.76
CA GLN A 29 -8.49 4.77 12.74
C GLN A 29 -7.41 5.86 12.55
N LYS A 30 -6.18 5.66 13.03
CA LYS A 30 -5.14 6.71 13.01
C LYS A 30 -4.45 6.88 11.65
N ALA A 31 -4.39 5.82 10.84
CA ALA A 31 -3.77 5.85 9.51
C ALA A 31 -4.61 6.61 8.46
N VAL A 32 -5.95 6.61 8.60
CA VAL A 32 -6.86 7.24 7.62
C VAL A 32 -6.95 8.76 7.79
N GLN A 33 -6.80 9.27 9.02
CA GLN A 33 -6.94 10.71 9.31
C GLN A 33 -5.72 11.57 8.95
N PHE A 34 -4.52 11.01 8.78
CA PHE A 34 -3.30 11.81 8.50
C PHE A 34 -2.84 11.82 7.05
N ALA A 35 -3.44 10.99 6.17
CA ALA A 35 -3.20 11.06 4.74
C ALA A 35 -3.69 12.39 4.10
N SER A 36 -4.58 13.13 4.79
CA SER A 36 -5.17 14.39 4.33
C SER A 36 -4.39 15.65 4.74
N GLY A 37 -3.38 15.55 5.61
CA GLY A 37 -2.79 16.72 6.29
C GLY A 37 -1.62 17.44 5.59
N MET A 38 -1.11 16.96 4.44
CA MET A 38 0.11 17.52 3.83
C MET A 38 -0.01 17.81 2.32
N SER A 39 -1.18 18.29 1.88
CA SER A 39 -1.44 18.67 0.49
C SER A 39 -1.35 20.18 0.26
N LYS A 40 -0.15 20.74 0.17
CA LYS A 40 0.03 22.09 -0.41
C LYS A 40 0.76 22.13 -1.76
N TYR A 41 1.29 20.99 -2.22
CA TYR A 41 2.03 20.89 -3.48
C TYR A 41 1.78 19.56 -4.23
N SER A 42 0.65 18.89 -3.99
CA SER A 42 0.29 17.67 -4.74
C SER A 42 -0.43 18.06 -6.03
N LEU A 43 -0.13 17.34 -7.12
CA LEU A 43 -0.84 17.44 -8.39
C LEU A 43 -2.37 17.32 -8.19
N SER A 44 -2.81 16.64 -7.12
CA SER A 44 -4.22 16.53 -6.72
C SER A 44 -4.93 17.87 -6.46
N ASN A 45 -4.19 18.97 -6.25
CA ASN A 45 -4.78 20.29 -6.01
C ASN A 45 -4.95 21.12 -7.29
N GLU A 46 -4.28 20.76 -8.39
CA GLU A 46 -4.35 21.46 -9.68
C GLU A 46 -5.20 20.73 -10.73
N LEU A 47 -5.45 19.44 -10.54
CA LEU A 47 -6.39 18.68 -11.36
C LEU A 47 -7.82 19.12 -10.98
N PRO A 48 -8.64 19.64 -11.91
CA PRO A 48 -10.03 20.00 -11.61
C PRO A 48 -10.73 18.83 -10.90
N GLN A 49 -11.64 19.10 -9.96
CA GLN A 49 -12.37 18.02 -9.26
C GLN A 49 -13.12 17.06 -10.21
N ASP A 50 -13.31 17.47 -11.47
CA ASP A 50 -13.78 16.63 -12.58
C ASP A 50 -12.77 15.54 -13.05
N GLU A 51 -11.54 15.49 -12.50
CA GLU A 51 -10.47 14.60 -12.96
C GLU A 51 -10.21 13.37 -12.06
N VAL A 52 -10.87 13.20 -10.91
CA VAL A 52 -10.80 11.95 -10.12
C VAL A 52 -11.79 10.90 -10.67
N TRP A 53 -11.92 10.83 -12.00
CA TRP A 53 -12.86 9.94 -12.66
C TRP A 53 -12.54 8.46 -12.39
N TRP A 54 -11.28 8.13 -12.08
CA TRP A 54 -10.89 6.77 -11.71
C TRP A 54 -11.55 6.28 -10.42
N ALA A 55 -12.06 7.17 -9.56
CA ALA A 55 -12.88 6.77 -8.40
C ALA A 55 -14.22 6.12 -8.81
N LEU A 56 -14.69 6.40 -10.03
CA LEU A 56 -15.94 5.86 -10.59
C LEU A 56 -15.74 4.49 -11.25
N LEU A 57 -14.50 4.10 -11.53
CA LEU A 57 -14.18 2.77 -12.05
C LEU A 57 -14.68 1.68 -11.10
N ASP A 58 -14.96 0.52 -11.69
CA ASP A 58 -15.19 -0.69 -10.91
C ASP A 58 -13.90 -1.16 -10.24
N THR A 59 -14.03 -2.05 -9.27
CA THR A 59 -12.91 -2.46 -8.44
C THR A 59 -11.79 -3.16 -9.22
N PRO A 60 -12.08 -4.05 -10.19
CA PRO A 60 -11.06 -4.62 -11.07
C PRO A 60 -10.30 -3.56 -11.89
N ALA A 61 -10.99 -2.61 -12.52
CA ALA A 61 -10.33 -1.57 -13.31
C ALA A 61 -9.51 -0.60 -12.43
N GLN A 62 -9.97 -0.31 -11.21
CA GLN A 62 -9.18 0.46 -10.24
C GLN A 62 -7.89 -0.27 -9.83
N LEU A 63 -7.96 -1.58 -9.59
CA LEU A 63 -6.79 -2.39 -9.29
C LEU A 63 -5.81 -2.37 -10.47
N GLU A 64 -6.29 -2.61 -11.69
CA GLU A 64 -5.46 -2.63 -12.89
C GLU A 64 -4.73 -1.30 -13.07
N LEU A 65 -5.47 -0.18 -12.98
CA LEU A 65 -4.90 1.16 -13.09
C LEU A 65 -3.87 1.43 -11.97
N ALA A 66 -4.18 1.06 -10.73
CA ALA A 66 -3.28 1.24 -9.60
C ALA A 66 -1.96 0.47 -9.79
N VAL A 67 -2.05 -0.80 -10.20
CA VAL A 67 -0.87 -1.65 -10.48
C VAL A 67 -0.07 -1.08 -11.65
N ALA A 68 -0.73 -0.67 -12.73
CA ALA A 68 -0.04 -0.17 -13.91
C ALA A 68 0.70 1.16 -13.64
N LEU A 69 0.10 2.08 -12.87
CA LEU A 69 0.77 3.31 -12.42
C LEU A 69 1.91 3.01 -11.45
N ALA A 70 1.72 2.11 -10.48
CA ALA A 70 2.77 1.71 -9.56
C ALA A 70 3.97 1.08 -10.30
N ARG A 71 3.73 0.25 -11.32
CA ARG A 71 4.78 -0.30 -12.18
C ARG A 71 5.54 0.80 -12.93
N LYS A 72 4.85 1.83 -13.45
CA LYS A 72 5.51 2.98 -14.08
C LYS A 72 6.39 3.77 -13.13
N ALA A 73 6.01 3.84 -11.85
CA ALA A 73 6.76 4.55 -10.80
C ALA A 73 7.85 3.71 -10.13
N LEU A 74 7.89 2.40 -10.39
CA LEU A 74 8.84 1.47 -9.80
C LEU A 74 10.33 1.82 -10.03
N PRO A 75 10.75 2.41 -11.17
CA PRO A 75 12.14 2.85 -11.35
C PRO A 75 12.63 3.83 -10.28
N VAL A 76 11.74 4.61 -9.65
CA VAL A 76 12.11 5.49 -8.54
C VAL A 76 12.65 4.69 -7.36
N TRP A 77 11.98 3.59 -7.00
CA TRP A 77 12.41 2.72 -5.92
C TRP A 77 13.70 1.97 -6.27
N GLN A 78 13.79 1.42 -7.49
CA GLN A 78 14.96 0.68 -7.96
C GLN A 78 16.22 1.55 -7.88
N LYS A 79 16.18 2.75 -8.48
CA LYS A 79 17.29 3.70 -8.42
C LYS A 79 17.63 4.11 -6.99
N TYR A 80 16.63 4.33 -6.13
CA TYR A 80 16.87 4.66 -4.73
C TYR A 80 17.59 3.52 -4.00
N SER A 81 17.18 2.27 -4.23
CA SER A 81 17.77 1.07 -3.61
C SER A 81 19.19 0.74 -4.10
N GLU A 82 19.55 1.19 -5.30
CA GLU A 82 20.90 1.04 -5.84
C GLU A 82 21.90 1.99 -5.17
N THR A 83 21.45 3.19 -4.82
CA THR A 83 22.32 4.25 -4.29
C THR A 83 22.25 4.42 -2.78
N ASN A 84 21.24 3.86 -2.10
CA ASN A 84 21.02 4.02 -0.67
C ASN A 84 20.85 2.67 0.01
N GLU A 85 21.38 2.56 1.23
CA GLU A 85 21.09 1.41 2.08
C GLU A 85 19.64 1.47 2.58
N LEU A 86 18.86 0.44 2.28
CA LEU A 86 17.47 0.34 2.73
C LEU A 86 17.40 -0.18 4.17
N LEU A 87 17.73 0.69 5.12
CA LEU A 87 17.74 0.37 6.54
C LEU A 87 16.70 1.20 7.30
N TYR A 88 16.00 0.57 8.24
CA TYR A 88 15.08 1.22 9.16
C TYR A 88 15.33 0.78 10.59
N LYS A 89 14.82 1.53 11.58
CA LYS A 89 14.83 1.13 12.99
C LYS A 89 13.40 1.03 13.54
N ASN A 90 13.15 0.03 14.38
CA ASN A 90 11.87 -0.09 15.09
C ASN A 90 11.77 0.85 16.30
N SER A 91 12.90 1.38 16.76
CA SER A 91 12.97 2.34 17.87
C SER A 91 14.20 3.24 17.71
N PRO A 92 14.25 4.41 18.36
CA PRO A 92 15.39 5.33 18.23
C PRO A 92 16.74 4.71 18.60
N THR A 93 16.75 3.78 19.57
CA THR A 93 17.94 3.09 20.07
C THR A 93 18.10 1.67 19.54
N GLY A 94 17.20 1.21 18.66
CA GLY A 94 17.19 -0.16 18.15
C GLY A 94 18.23 -0.43 17.07
N THR A 95 18.46 -1.72 16.81
CA THR A 95 19.28 -2.20 15.69
C THR A 95 18.62 -1.86 14.36
N SER A 96 19.45 -1.50 13.36
CA SER A 96 18.99 -1.30 11.99
C SER A 96 18.56 -2.62 11.35
N LEU A 97 17.38 -2.63 10.74
CA LEU A 97 16.81 -3.74 9.99
C LEU A 97 16.82 -3.42 8.51
N LYS A 98 17.04 -4.44 7.67
CA LYS A 98 17.14 -4.29 6.22
C LYS A 98 15.79 -4.52 5.55
N ILE A 99 15.46 -3.67 4.59
CA ILE A 99 14.35 -3.85 3.65
C ILE A 99 14.89 -4.50 2.39
N ASN A 100 14.18 -5.49 1.87
CA ASN A 100 14.54 -6.11 0.61
C ASN A 100 14.38 -5.09 -0.54
N SER A 101 15.41 -4.91 -1.36
CA SER A 101 15.36 -4.01 -2.52
C SER A 101 14.35 -4.45 -3.57
N SER A 102 14.06 -5.75 -3.67
CA SER A 102 13.06 -6.27 -4.62
C SER A 102 11.62 -6.19 -4.10
N LEU A 103 11.38 -5.73 -2.86
CA LEU A 103 10.08 -5.79 -2.18
C LEU A 103 8.91 -5.30 -3.06
N LEU A 104 9.03 -4.11 -3.66
CA LEU A 104 7.97 -3.52 -4.46
C LEU A 104 7.74 -4.29 -5.78
N GLN A 105 8.82 -4.70 -6.45
CA GLN A 105 8.74 -5.48 -7.69
C GLN A 105 8.07 -6.82 -7.42
N THR A 106 8.57 -7.57 -6.43
CA THR A 106 8.01 -8.86 -6.03
C THR A 106 6.52 -8.74 -5.69
N SER A 107 6.14 -7.71 -4.94
CA SER A 107 4.73 -7.49 -4.58
C SER A 107 3.84 -7.24 -5.80
N LEU A 108 4.28 -6.39 -6.74
CA LEU A 108 3.52 -6.10 -7.96
C LEU A 108 3.40 -7.32 -8.88
N ASP A 109 4.44 -8.16 -8.94
CA ASP A 109 4.44 -9.40 -9.70
C ASP A 109 3.47 -10.42 -9.11
N GLU A 110 3.47 -10.60 -7.79
CA GLU A 110 2.51 -11.46 -7.08
C GLU A 110 1.06 -10.98 -7.26
N ILE A 111 0.81 -9.67 -7.18
CA ILE A 111 -0.52 -9.10 -7.45
C ILE A 111 -0.93 -9.39 -8.90
N THR A 112 -0.04 -9.16 -9.86
CA THR A 112 -0.34 -9.34 -11.29
C THR A 112 -0.65 -10.81 -11.59
N GLN A 113 0.16 -11.73 -11.06
CA GLN A 113 -0.05 -13.16 -11.19
C GLN A 113 -1.40 -13.59 -10.61
N ALA A 114 -1.74 -13.11 -9.42
CA ALA A 114 -3.01 -13.40 -8.76
C ALA A 114 -4.22 -12.79 -9.48
N SER A 115 -4.03 -11.67 -10.20
CA SER A 115 -5.09 -10.96 -10.92
C SER A 115 -5.42 -11.48 -12.33
N SER A 116 -4.62 -12.44 -12.85
CA SER A 116 -4.65 -12.87 -14.25
C SER A 116 -6.02 -13.35 -14.78
N LEU A 117 -6.91 -13.80 -13.90
CA LEU A 117 -8.23 -14.35 -14.28
C LEU A 117 -9.42 -13.65 -13.60
N ARG A 118 -9.18 -12.95 -12.49
CA ARG A 118 -10.21 -12.30 -11.65
C ARG A 118 -9.54 -11.41 -10.60
N PHE A 119 -10.34 -10.65 -9.85
CA PHE A 119 -9.84 -9.93 -8.69
C PHE A 119 -9.09 -10.89 -7.73
N PRO A 120 -7.86 -10.55 -7.31
CA PRO A 120 -7.02 -11.46 -6.56
C PRO A 120 -7.61 -11.76 -5.18
N GLU A 121 -7.58 -13.03 -4.79
CA GLU A 121 -7.94 -13.44 -3.44
C GLU A 121 -6.81 -13.09 -2.46
N ASN A 122 -7.18 -12.85 -1.20
CA ASN A 122 -6.24 -12.64 -0.09
C ASN A 122 -5.53 -13.96 0.30
N ASN A 123 -4.65 -14.43 -0.58
CA ASN A 123 -3.88 -15.66 -0.42
C ASN A 123 -2.60 -15.44 0.40
N LYS A 124 -1.92 -16.53 0.79
CA LYS A 124 -0.70 -16.49 1.61
C LYS A 124 0.43 -15.62 1.01
N TYR A 125 0.56 -15.56 -0.31
CA TYR A 125 1.63 -14.81 -0.98
C TYR A 125 1.38 -13.30 -0.88
N ILE A 126 0.14 -12.87 -1.10
CA ILE A 126 -0.28 -11.48 -0.91
C ILE A 126 -0.13 -11.06 0.57
N VAL A 127 -0.54 -11.93 1.50
CA VAL A 127 -0.39 -11.67 2.94
C VAL A 127 1.07 -11.54 3.33
N ASN A 128 1.95 -12.39 2.81
CA ASN A 128 3.39 -12.30 3.07
C ASN A 128 3.96 -10.99 2.55
N CYS A 129 3.65 -10.62 1.30
CA CYS A 129 4.06 -9.33 0.73
C CYS A 129 3.56 -8.18 1.63
N TYR A 130 2.28 -8.17 2.01
CA TYR A 130 1.73 -7.15 2.90
C TYR A 130 2.49 -7.04 4.23
N ASN A 131 2.78 -8.17 4.88
CA ASN A 131 3.47 -8.20 6.17
C ASN A 131 4.89 -7.61 6.10
N GLU A 132 5.59 -7.75 4.97
CA GLU A 132 6.92 -7.16 4.77
C GLU A 132 6.89 -5.62 4.77
N PHE A 133 5.75 -4.98 4.46
CA PHE A 133 5.61 -3.53 4.54
C PHE A 133 5.30 -3.02 5.95
N VAL A 134 4.72 -3.83 6.83
CA VAL A 134 4.15 -3.36 8.09
C VAL A 134 5.21 -2.71 8.98
N ALA A 135 6.33 -3.38 9.24
CA ALA A 135 7.36 -2.84 10.13
C ALA A 135 8.08 -1.59 9.53
N PRO A 136 8.52 -1.59 8.26
CA PRO A 136 9.05 -0.38 7.64
C PRO A 136 8.05 0.78 7.61
N LEU A 137 6.77 0.50 7.38
CA LEU A 137 5.73 1.53 7.37
C LEU A 137 5.57 2.19 8.75
N VAL A 138 5.58 1.40 9.83
CA VAL A 138 5.57 1.92 11.20
C VAL A 138 6.79 2.81 11.44
N ALA A 139 7.99 2.34 11.08
CA ALA A 139 9.21 3.14 11.21
C ALA A 139 9.17 4.44 10.38
N LEU A 140 8.58 4.41 9.19
CA LEU A 140 8.37 5.59 8.34
C LEU A 140 7.43 6.61 8.98
N HIS A 141 6.40 6.14 9.68
CA HIS A 141 5.46 6.99 10.40
C HIS A 141 6.07 7.59 11.67
N ASP A 142 6.87 6.81 12.39
CA ASP A 142 7.54 7.25 13.62
C ASP A 142 8.77 8.14 13.35
N GLY A 143 9.16 8.32 12.08
CA GLY A 143 10.36 9.05 11.69
C GLY A 143 11.67 8.29 11.90
N ASN A 144 11.59 7.00 12.26
CA ASN A 144 12.72 6.09 12.42
C ASN A 144 13.24 5.51 11.09
N TRP A 145 12.54 5.77 9.99
CA TRP A 145 13.01 5.56 8.62
C TRP A 145 12.73 6.83 7.81
N THR A 146 13.78 7.43 7.26
CA THR A 146 13.65 8.64 6.44
C THR A 146 14.00 8.32 5.00
N VAL A 147 13.09 8.67 4.09
CA VAL A 147 13.27 8.52 2.66
C VAL A 147 12.78 9.78 1.96
N THR A 148 13.20 9.99 0.72
CA THR A 148 12.72 11.10 -0.09
C THR A 148 11.22 10.95 -0.36
N TYR A 149 10.55 12.08 -0.58
CA TYR A 149 9.10 12.10 -0.76
C TYR A 149 8.59 11.19 -1.90
N PRO A 150 9.22 11.17 -3.10
CA PRO A 150 8.76 10.26 -4.17
C PRO A 150 8.91 8.78 -3.82
N VAL A 151 9.98 8.42 -3.11
CA VAL A 151 10.22 7.04 -2.63
C VAL A 151 9.15 6.62 -1.63
N LYS A 152 8.82 7.51 -0.68
CA LYS A 152 7.69 7.31 0.24
C LYS A 152 6.38 7.09 -0.51
N LYS A 153 6.12 7.86 -1.57
CA LYS A 153 4.86 7.78 -2.33
C LYS A 153 4.70 6.43 -3.03
N ILE A 154 5.70 5.95 -3.76
CA ILE A 154 5.61 4.64 -4.40
C ILE A 154 5.56 3.49 -3.39
N PHE A 155 6.28 3.61 -2.26
CA PHE A 155 6.20 2.63 -1.17
C PHE A 155 4.76 2.51 -0.62
N LEU A 156 4.12 3.66 -0.33
CA LEU A 156 2.73 3.69 0.15
C LEU A 156 1.73 3.23 -0.91
N ALA A 157 1.98 3.53 -2.19
CA ALA A 157 1.10 3.12 -3.28
C ALA A 157 0.98 1.59 -3.36
N VAL A 158 2.12 0.88 -3.32
CA VAL A 158 2.14 -0.59 -3.35
C VAL A 158 1.53 -1.18 -2.07
N TYR A 159 1.84 -0.62 -0.89
CA TYR A 159 1.21 -1.01 0.37
C TYR A 159 -0.32 -0.90 0.31
N ASN A 160 -0.85 0.19 -0.25
CA ASN A 160 -2.29 0.41 -0.35
C ASN A 160 -2.98 -0.59 -1.29
N ILE A 161 -2.33 -1.02 -2.37
CA ILE A 161 -2.85 -2.07 -3.26
C ILE A 161 -2.97 -3.40 -2.48
N LEU A 162 -1.88 -3.81 -1.81
CA LEU A 162 -1.87 -5.04 -1.00
C LEU A 162 -2.93 -5.00 0.10
N LYS A 163 -3.06 -3.87 0.79
CA LYS A 163 -4.07 -3.67 1.84
C LYS A 163 -5.49 -3.74 1.28
N ALA A 164 -5.74 -3.16 0.10
CA ALA A 164 -7.05 -3.20 -0.54
C ALA A 164 -7.46 -4.65 -0.84
N ILE A 165 -6.54 -5.48 -1.34
CA ILE A 165 -6.79 -6.91 -1.56
C ILE A 165 -7.11 -7.62 -0.24
N GLY A 166 -6.40 -7.28 0.84
CA GLY A 166 -6.65 -7.84 2.17
C GLY A 166 -8.00 -7.44 2.81
N GLU A 167 -8.58 -6.30 2.42
CA GLU A 167 -9.83 -5.74 2.97
C GLU A 167 -11.03 -5.95 2.02
N GLN A 168 -10.98 -6.98 1.17
CA GLN A 168 -12.00 -7.30 0.16
C GLN A 168 -13.45 -7.39 0.68
N GLU A 169 -13.65 -7.61 1.98
CA GLU A 169 -14.97 -7.64 2.64
C GLU A 169 -15.64 -6.25 2.72
N ASN A 170 -14.87 -5.16 2.58
CA ASN A 170 -15.38 -3.79 2.66
C ASN A 170 -15.06 -3.01 1.37
N ILE A 171 -15.98 -3.06 0.42
CA ILE A 171 -15.83 -2.45 -0.91
C ILE A 171 -15.50 -0.96 -0.87
N THR A 172 -16.07 -0.21 0.09
CA THR A 172 -15.80 1.22 0.25
C THR A 172 -14.34 1.46 0.65
N VAL A 173 -13.81 0.66 1.59
CA VAL A 173 -12.41 0.73 1.99
C VAL A 173 -11.49 0.35 0.84
N VAL A 174 -11.82 -0.71 0.09
CA VAL A 174 -11.07 -1.15 -1.09
C VAL A 174 -10.94 -0.01 -2.12
N LYS A 175 -12.06 0.59 -2.53
CA LYS A 175 -12.07 1.69 -3.52
C LYS A 175 -11.28 2.91 -3.05
N ASN A 176 -11.36 3.26 -1.77
CA ASN A 176 -10.59 4.35 -1.20
C ASN A 176 -9.08 4.05 -1.22
N LEU A 177 -8.68 2.82 -0.89
CA LEU A 177 -7.27 2.41 -0.91
C LEU A 177 -6.69 2.39 -2.33
N PHE A 178 -7.43 1.92 -3.33
CA PHE A 178 -6.98 2.02 -4.73
C PHE A 178 -6.89 3.47 -5.20
N SER A 179 -7.86 4.32 -4.85
CA SER A 179 -7.80 5.75 -5.17
C SER A 179 -6.57 6.42 -4.54
N LEU A 180 -6.24 6.09 -3.29
CA LEU A 180 -5.01 6.55 -2.64
C LEU A 180 -3.76 6.06 -3.36
N SER A 181 -3.71 4.79 -3.75
CA SER A 181 -2.57 4.21 -4.48
C SER A 181 -2.35 4.88 -5.84
N ILE A 182 -3.43 5.11 -6.60
CA ILE A 182 -3.41 5.82 -7.88
C ILE A 182 -2.83 7.23 -7.68
N ASN A 183 -3.37 7.99 -6.73
CA ASN A 183 -2.91 9.36 -6.46
C ASN A 183 -1.44 9.39 -6.02
N GLN A 184 -1.02 8.47 -5.17
CA GLN A 184 0.38 8.38 -4.71
C GLN A 184 1.34 8.02 -5.85
N SER A 185 0.92 7.13 -6.75
CA SER A 185 1.71 6.80 -7.94
C SER A 185 1.83 8.00 -8.88
N LEU A 186 0.73 8.72 -9.13
CA LEU A 186 0.73 9.94 -9.95
C LEU A 186 1.62 11.05 -9.35
N ASP A 187 1.53 11.28 -8.03
CA ASP A 187 2.42 12.21 -7.32
C ASP A 187 3.89 11.82 -7.52
N CYS A 188 4.21 10.54 -7.41
CA CYS A 188 5.58 10.03 -7.59
C CYS A 188 6.08 10.29 -9.03
N LEU A 189 5.26 9.97 -10.04
CA LEU A 189 5.59 10.15 -11.44
C LEU A 189 5.83 11.63 -11.80
N ASP A 190 4.94 12.52 -11.34
CA ASP A 190 5.07 13.96 -11.62
C ASP A 190 6.28 14.58 -10.92
N MET A 191 6.54 14.21 -9.66
CA MET A 191 7.66 14.79 -8.90
C MET A 191 9.03 14.33 -9.43
N CYS A 192 9.13 13.08 -9.86
CA CYS A 192 10.37 12.55 -10.43
C CYS A 192 10.55 12.90 -11.90
N LYS A 193 9.54 13.50 -12.56
CA LYS A 193 9.55 13.81 -14.00
C LYS A 193 9.94 12.59 -14.84
N LEU A 194 9.51 11.39 -14.41
CA LEU A 194 9.74 10.17 -15.16
C LEU A 194 8.99 10.16 -16.50
N TYR A 195 7.86 10.85 -16.52
CA TYR A 195 7.02 11.07 -17.69
C TYR A 195 6.57 12.52 -17.70
N SER A 196 6.34 13.06 -18.90
CA SER A 196 5.66 14.34 -19.09
C SER A 196 4.20 14.25 -18.62
N ARG A 197 3.59 15.42 -18.36
CA ARG A 197 2.17 15.49 -17.96
C ARG A 197 1.26 14.96 -19.07
N GLU A 198 1.64 15.20 -20.32
CA GLU A 198 0.94 14.74 -21.52
C GLU A 198 0.99 13.21 -21.64
N GLU A 199 2.14 12.58 -21.37
CA GLU A 199 2.27 11.12 -21.34
C GLU A 199 1.43 10.50 -20.22
N ILE A 200 1.44 11.09 -19.03
CA ILE A 200 0.60 10.64 -17.91
C ILE A 200 -0.88 10.75 -18.28
N LYS A 201 -1.31 11.88 -18.86
CA LYS A 201 -2.68 12.10 -19.30
C LYS A 201 -3.09 11.11 -20.40
N SER A 202 -2.23 10.90 -21.39
CA SER A 202 -2.46 9.94 -22.47
C SER A 202 -2.62 8.53 -21.91
N PHE A 203 -1.80 8.15 -20.93
CA PHE A 203 -1.90 6.87 -20.25
C PHE A 203 -3.22 6.71 -19.48
N LEU A 204 -3.60 7.71 -18.68
CA LEU A 204 -4.86 7.70 -17.93
C LEU A 204 -6.08 7.61 -18.86
N ASN A 205 -6.06 8.33 -19.99
CA ASN A 205 -7.15 8.30 -20.95
C ASN A 205 -7.39 6.91 -21.56
N ALA A 206 -6.37 6.05 -21.65
CA ALA A 206 -6.54 4.68 -22.14
C ALA A 206 -7.46 3.84 -21.22
N TYR A 207 -7.51 4.17 -19.93
CA TYR A 207 -8.39 3.53 -18.94
C TYR A 207 -9.77 4.18 -18.85
N ARG A 208 -9.92 5.42 -19.35
CA ARG A 208 -11.19 6.16 -19.33
C ARG A 208 -12.18 5.67 -20.39
N VAL A 209 -11.68 5.09 -21.48
CA VAL A 209 -12.44 4.77 -22.69
C VAL A 209 -12.91 3.31 -22.74
N GLN A 210 -12.64 2.49 -21.72
CA GLN A 210 -13.13 1.11 -21.72
C GLN A 210 -14.66 1.11 -21.58
N PRO A 211 -15.42 0.74 -22.63
CA PRO A 211 -16.86 0.55 -22.51
C PRO A 211 -17.10 -0.72 -21.70
N VAL A 212 -18.01 -0.64 -20.74
CA VAL A 212 -18.59 -1.83 -20.09
C VAL A 212 -19.42 -2.61 -21.10
#